data_AF-A0A453HWQ7-F1
#
_entry.id   AF-A0A453HWQ7-F1
#
_cell.length_a   1.000
_cell.length_b   1.000
_cell.length_c   1.000
_cell.angle_alpha   90.00
_cell.angle_beta   90.00
_cell.angle_gamma   90.00
#
_symmetry.space_group_name_H-M   'P 1'
#
loop_
_entity.id
_entity.type
_entity.pdbx_description
1 polymer ?
#
loop_
_entity_poly.entity_id
_entity_poly.type
_entity_poly.pdbx_seq_one_letter_code
_entity_poly.pdbx_strand_id
1 'polypeptide(L)'
;MAGLFRHIAAALLFLLTAASTAGASTYYASDPNLGSARVVFQLNHGDIEFGFFPHVAPKTVEHIFKLVQLGCYNTNHFFRVDKGFVAQVADVMGGRKAPMNKEQEQQADKSIVGEFSTVKHVRGILSMGRYSDPDSASSSFSILLGDAPHLDGQYAVFGRVTKGDDTLRKLERLPTHKEGIFVMPIERIEILSTYYYDQNNDS
;
A
#
# COMPACT_ATOMS: atom_id res chain seq x y z
N MET A 1 -48.89 -47.69 54.21
CA MET A 1 -49.35 -46.31 54.46
C MET A 1 -48.38 -45.37 53.75
N ALA A 2 -48.81 -44.83 52.61
CA ALA A 2 -49.04 -43.39 52.38
C ALA A 2 -47.72 -42.60 52.30
N GLY A 3 -47.17 -42.37 51.10
CA GLY A 3 -47.47 -41.19 50.25
C GLY A 3 -46.21 -40.32 50.24
N LEU A 4 -45.89 -39.44 49.29
CA LEU A 4 -46.49 -39.00 48.05
C LEU A 4 -45.36 -38.25 47.30
N PHE A 5 -45.33 -38.42 45.98
CA PHE A 5 -44.57 -37.72 44.95
C PHE A 5 -43.96 -36.34 45.25
N ARG A 6 -42.71 -36.14 44.79
CA ARG A 6 -42.30 -34.90 44.09
C ARG A 6 -41.46 -35.27 42.86
N HIS A 7 -41.98 -34.88 41.69
CA HIS A 7 -41.30 -34.96 40.40
C HIS A 7 -40.15 -33.94 40.37
N ILE A 8 -38.98 -34.36 39.89
CA ILE A 8 -38.01 -33.45 39.27
C ILE A 8 -37.57 -34.09 37.96
N ALA A 9 -37.91 -33.41 36.88
CA ALA A 9 -37.50 -33.70 35.51
C ALA A 9 -36.20 -32.98 35.19
N ALA A 10 -35.47 -33.55 34.21
CA ALA A 10 -34.40 -32.93 33.41
C ALA A 10 -33.10 -32.57 34.16
N ALA A 11 -31.90 -32.69 33.58
CA ALA A 11 -31.54 -32.70 32.17
C ALA A 11 -30.25 -33.53 31.96
N LEU A 12 -30.20 -34.23 30.82
CA LEU A 12 -28.97 -34.82 30.28
C LEU A 12 -27.96 -33.71 29.96
N LEU A 13 -26.80 -33.77 30.60
CA LEU A 13 -25.67 -32.89 30.33
C LEU A 13 -24.92 -33.39 29.09
N PHE A 14 -25.25 -32.88 27.90
CA PHE A 14 -24.41 -33.05 26.71
C PHE A 14 -23.22 -32.09 26.81
N LEU A 15 -22.04 -32.62 27.17
CA LEU A 15 -20.78 -31.89 26.98
C LEU A 15 -20.49 -31.79 25.47
N LEU A 16 -20.84 -30.64 24.89
CA LEU A 16 -20.40 -30.26 23.55
C LEU A 16 -18.95 -29.78 23.65
N THR A 17 -17.99 -30.65 23.33
CA THR A 17 -16.62 -30.21 23.06
C THR A 17 -16.63 -29.43 21.74
N ALA A 18 -16.62 -28.09 21.84
CA ALA A 18 -16.38 -27.24 20.69
C ALA A 18 -14.93 -27.43 20.22
N ALA A 19 -14.74 -28.26 19.20
CA ALA A 19 -13.52 -28.28 18.42
C ALA A 19 -13.44 -26.95 17.66
N SER A 20 -12.63 -26.03 18.17
CA SER A 20 -12.28 -24.79 17.49
C SER A 20 -11.40 -25.11 16.28
N THR A 21 -12.02 -25.35 15.13
CA THR A 21 -11.31 -25.29 13.86
C THR A 21 -10.92 -23.83 13.64
N ALA A 22 -9.66 -23.51 13.93
CA ALA A 22 -9.04 -22.30 13.43
C ALA A 22 -9.07 -22.38 11.89
N GLY A 23 -10.05 -21.71 11.29
CA GLY A 23 -10.09 -21.48 9.86
C GLY A 23 -8.88 -20.64 9.49
N ALA A 24 -7.84 -21.28 8.97
CA ALA A 24 -6.81 -20.56 8.23
C ALA A 24 -7.49 -19.97 6.99
N SER A 25 -7.56 -18.64 6.92
CA SER A 25 -8.11 -17.91 5.79
C SER A 25 -7.35 -18.24 4.51
N THR A 26 -7.93 -19.12 3.68
CA THR A 26 -7.52 -19.37 2.31
C THR A 26 -8.08 -18.28 1.40
N TYR A 27 -7.40 -17.12 1.29
CA TYR A 27 -7.78 -16.05 0.33
C TYR A 27 -6.61 -15.27 -0.29
N TYR A 28 -5.40 -15.82 -0.35
CA TYR A 28 -4.43 -15.31 -1.32
C TYR A 28 -4.59 -16.10 -2.62
N ALA A 29 -5.49 -15.61 -3.49
CA ALA A 29 -5.31 -15.84 -4.92
C ALA A 29 -3.89 -15.37 -5.24
N SER A 30 -3.02 -16.32 -5.57
CA SER A 30 -1.60 -16.16 -5.98
C SER A 30 -1.03 -14.75 -5.75
N ASP A 31 -0.19 -14.58 -4.72
CA ASP A 31 0.71 -13.41 -4.65
C ASP A 31 1.29 -13.22 -6.06
N PRO A 32 1.11 -12.06 -6.73
CA PRO A 32 1.41 -11.86 -8.15
C PRO A 32 2.91 -11.90 -8.49
N ASN A 33 3.68 -12.69 -7.73
CA ASN A 33 5.11 -12.87 -7.74
C ASN A 33 5.82 -11.54 -7.46
N LEU A 34 6.00 -11.26 -6.17
CA LEU A 34 6.79 -10.14 -5.70
C LEU A 34 8.26 -10.38 -6.05
N GLY A 35 8.86 -9.47 -6.84
CA GLY A 35 10.29 -9.53 -7.18
C GLY A 35 11.20 -9.43 -5.94
N SER A 36 12.50 -9.69 -6.10
CA SER A 36 13.47 -9.67 -5.00
C SER A 36 13.88 -8.26 -4.56
N ALA A 37 13.83 -7.27 -5.45
CA ALA A 37 14.16 -5.89 -5.15
C ALA A 37 13.23 -5.30 -4.07
N ARG A 38 13.82 -4.61 -3.09
CA ARG A 38 13.12 -3.88 -2.03
C ARG A 38 13.53 -2.42 -2.09
N VAL A 39 12.55 -1.55 -1.86
CA VAL A 39 12.76 -0.12 -1.69
C VAL A 39 12.31 0.27 -0.29
N VAL A 40 13.10 1.10 0.37
CA VAL A 40 12.77 1.68 1.67
C VAL A 40 12.67 3.18 1.53
N PHE A 41 11.55 3.73 1.97
CA PHE A 41 11.36 5.16 2.19
C PHE A 41 11.58 5.44 3.67
N GLN A 42 12.58 6.27 3.97
CA GLN A 42 12.81 6.76 5.33
C GLN A 42 12.01 8.05 5.53
N LEU A 43 10.97 8.00 6.36
CA LEU A 43 10.13 9.17 6.62
C LEU A 43 10.48 9.80 7.96
N ASN A 44 10.10 11.05 8.14
CA ASN A 44 10.09 11.70 9.47
C ASN A 44 9.10 11.06 10.47
N HIS A 45 8.35 10.02 10.06
CA HIS A 45 7.36 9.30 10.88
C HIS A 45 7.63 7.78 11.00
N GLY A 46 8.78 7.32 10.50
CA GLY A 46 9.15 5.90 10.44
C GLY A 46 9.33 5.40 9.00
N ASP A 47 9.86 4.19 8.87
CA ASP A 47 10.21 3.64 7.58
C ASP A 47 9.03 2.86 6.95
N ILE A 48 9.00 2.83 5.62
CA ILE A 48 8.11 1.97 4.83
C ILE A 48 8.98 1.21 3.82
N GLU A 49 8.86 -0.12 3.82
CA GLU A 49 9.51 -0.99 2.83
C GLU A 49 8.46 -1.56 1.89
N PHE A 50 8.75 -1.61 0.59
CA PHE A 50 7.89 -2.23 -0.40
C PHE A 50 8.69 -2.97 -1.48
N GLY A 51 8.02 -3.89 -2.15
CA GLY A 51 8.51 -4.61 -3.32
C GLY A 51 7.58 -4.43 -4.52
N PHE A 52 8.02 -4.95 -5.66
CA PHE A 52 7.38 -4.73 -6.97
C PHE A 52 6.82 -6.01 -7.59
N PHE A 53 5.82 -5.86 -8.45
CA PHE A 53 5.23 -6.92 -9.26
C PHE A 53 5.66 -6.80 -10.73
N PRO A 54 6.89 -7.23 -11.10
CA PRO A 54 7.44 -7.02 -12.43
C PRO A 54 6.66 -7.73 -13.55
N HIS A 55 5.88 -8.77 -13.23
CA HIS A 55 5.03 -9.45 -14.20
C HIS A 55 3.64 -8.83 -14.35
N VAL A 56 3.22 -7.97 -13.42
CA VAL A 56 1.91 -7.32 -13.45
C VAL A 56 1.98 -5.98 -14.17
N ALA A 57 3.00 -5.18 -13.86
CA ALA A 57 3.18 -3.84 -14.40
C ALA A 57 4.65 -3.56 -14.72
N PRO A 58 5.27 -4.30 -15.67
CA PRO A 58 6.70 -4.20 -15.97
C PRO A 58 7.18 -2.78 -16.28
N LYS A 59 6.42 -1.99 -17.06
CA LYS A 59 6.81 -0.61 -17.42
C LYS A 59 6.69 0.36 -16.27
N THR A 60 5.68 0.17 -15.43
CA THR A 60 5.52 0.92 -14.19
C THR A 60 6.66 0.63 -13.23
N VAL A 61 6.99 -0.64 -13.02
CA VAL A 61 8.09 -1.06 -12.14
C VAL A 61 9.42 -0.51 -12.64
N GLU A 62 9.72 -0.66 -13.93
CA GLU A 62 10.93 -0.11 -14.56
C GLU A 62 11.06 1.40 -14.32
N HIS A 63 9.98 2.16 -14.55
CA HIS A 63 9.96 3.61 -14.41
C HIS A 63 10.14 4.07 -12.95
N ILE A 64 9.33 3.54 -12.03
CA ILE A 64 9.35 3.93 -10.62
C ILE A 64 10.67 3.53 -9.97
N PHE A 65 11.18 2.33 -10.27
CA PHE A 65 12.46 1.89 -9.72
C PHE A 65 13.62 2.75 -10.24
N LYS A 66 13.63 3.13 -11.52
CA LYS A 66 14.64 4.08 -12.04
C LYS A 66 14.57 5.44 -11.34
N LEU A 67 13.37 5.96 -11.03
CA LEU A 67 13.22 7.19 -10.24
C LEU A 67 13.78 7.05 -8.82
N VAL A 68 13.60 5.89 -8.17
CA VAL A 68 14.21 5.59 -6.87
C VAL A 68 15.74 5.53 -6.98
N GLN A 69 16.28 4.84 -8.00
CA GLN A 69 17.72 4.73 -8.23
C GLN A 69 18.39 6.10 -8.47
N LEU A 70 17.68 7.01 -9.11
CA LEU A 70 18.12 8.39 -9.31
C LEU A 70 17.91 9.28 -8.08
N GLY A 71 17.30 8.78 -7.01
CA GLY A 71 17.01 9.54 -5.79
C GLY A 71 15.91 10.59 -5.98
N CYS A 72 15.04 10.46 -7.00
CA CYS A 72 14.00 11.45 -7.30
C CYS A 72 12.94 11.58 -6.20
N TYR A 73 12.77 10.55 -5.37
CA TYR A 73 11.86 10.57 -4.23
C TYR A 73 12.47 11.18 -2.96
N ASN A 74 13.79 11.43 -2.92
CA ASN A 74 14.41 12.11 -1.78
C ASN A 74 13.86 13.53 -1.64
N THR A 75 13.55 13.93 -0.42
CA THR A 75 12.90 15.20 -0.06
C THR A 75 11.48 15.38 -0.62
N ASN A 76 10.90 14.35 -1.24
CA ASN A 76 9.49 14.34 -1.65
C ASN A 76 8.59 14.05 -0.42
N HIS A 77 7.29 13.85 -0.59
CA HIS A 77 6.35 13.70 0.52
C HIS A 77 5.07 12.97 0.13
N PHE A 78 4.35 12.53 1.15
CA PHE A 78 2.94 12.17 1.03
C PHE A 78 2.09 13.42 1.15
N PHE A 79 1.49 13.87 0.05
CA PHE A 79 0.67 15.09 0.01
C PHE A 79 -0.79 14.83 0.37
N ARG A 80 -1.23 13.56 0.27
CA ARG A 80 -2.59 13.14 0.59
C ARG A 80 -2.54 11.90 1.48
N VAL A 81 -3.26 11.95 2.60
CA VAL A 81 -3.50 10.78 3.46
C VAL A 81 -4.99 10.75 3.81
N ASP A 82 -5.70 9.84 3.17
CA ASP A 82 -7.13 9.63 3.35
C ASP A 82 -7.34 8.32 4.11
N LYS A 83 -7.69 8.44 5.40
CA LYS A 83 -7.74 7.32 6.34
C LYS A 83 -8.65 6.20 5.83
N GLY A 84 -8.13 4.97 5.81
CA GLY A 84 -8.83 3.80 5.28
C GLY A 84 -8.91 3.74 3.74
N PHE A 85 -8.29 4.68 3.02
CA PHE A 85 -8.26 4.69 1.56
C PHE A 85 -6.83 4.72 1.01
N VAL A 86 -6.12 5.85 1.03
CA VAL A 86 -4.78 5.99 0.40
C VAL A 86 -3.84 6.91 1.16
N ALA A 87 -2.56 6.56 1.19
CA ALA A 87 -1.46 7.48 1.40
C ALA A 87 -0.76 7.70 0.05
N GLN A 88 -0.86 8.91 -0.51
CA GLN A 88 -0.39 9.21 -1.86
C GLN A 88 0.87 10.08 -1.86
N VAL A 89 1.89 9.59 -2.57
CA VAL A 89 3.17 10.28 -2.80
C VAL A 89 2.99 11.31 -3.92
N ALA A 90 3.52 12.51 -3.72
CA ALA A 90 3.44 13.57 -4.74
C ALA A 90 4.30 13.24 -5.96
N ASP A 91 3.92 13.79 -7.12
CA ASP A 91 4.74 13.70 -8.32
C ASP A 91 6.13 14.30 -8.06
N VAL A 92 7.20 13.62 -8.51
CA VAL A 92 8.58 14.01 -8.20
C VAL A 92 8.95 15.36 -8.81
N MET A 93 8.31 15.82 -9.90
CA MET A 93 8.60 17.13 -10.50
C MET A 93 8.19 18.28 -9.60
N GLY A 94 7.08 18.14 -8.86
CA GLY A 94 6.54 19.19 -8.01
C GLY A 94 6.64 18.93 -6.51
N GLY A 95 6.86 17.69 -6.10
CA GLY A 95 6.70 17.26 -4.71
C GLY A 95 7.96 17.34 -3.86
N ARG A 96 9.14 17.38 -4.48
CA ARG A 96 10.46 17.38 -3.81
C ARG A 96 10.97 18.80 -3.50
N LYS A 97 11.82 18.93 -2.48
CA LYS A 97 12.49 20.21 -2.14
C LYS A 97 13.83 20.38 -2.85
N ALA A 98 14.62 19.31 -2.93
CA ALA A 98 15.93 19.35 -3.55
C ALA A 98 15.78 19.53 -5.08
N PRO A 99 16.57 20.40 -5.72
CA PRO A 99 16.51 20.57 -7.16
C PRO A 99 16.87 19.27 -7.88
N MET A 100 16.37 19.12 -9.11
CA MET A 100 16.73 18.01 -9.97
C MET A 100 18.00 18.33 -10.77
N ASN A 101 18.76 17.28 -11.11
CA ASN A 101 19.72 17.35 -12.20
C ASN A 101 19.04 16.96 -13.53
N LYS A 102 19.75 17.15 -14.65
CA LYS A 102 19.21 16.88 -15.98
C LYS A 102 18.72 15.44 -16.20
N GLU A 103 19.40 14.44 -15.66
CA GLU A 103 18.96 13.03 -15.80
C GLU A 103 17.68 12.77 -15.00
N GLN A 104 17.59 13.33 -13.79
CA GLN A 104 16.40 13.25 -12.95
C GLN A 104 15.19 13.91 -13.64
N GLU A 105 15.34 15.11 -14.20
CA GLU A 105 14.29 15.82 -14.94
C GLU A 105 13.81 15.00 -16.15
N GLN A 106 14.74 14.50 -16.96
CA GLN A 106 14.42 13.69 -18.15
C GLN A 106 13.67 12.41 -17.81
N GLN A 107 13.96 11.78 -16.67
CA GLN A 107 13.22 10.60 -16.23
C GLN A 107 11.86 10.99 -15.64
N ALA A 108 11.79 12.06 -14.86
CA ALA A 108 10.58 12.52 -14.18
C ALA A 108 9.51 13.08 -15.12
N ASP A 109 9.90 13.63 -16.27
CA ASP A 109 8.98 14.19 -17.28
C ASP A 109 8.25 13.11 -18.11
N LYS A 110 8.64 11.83 -17.98
CA LYS A 110 8.02 10.75 -18.74
C LYS A 110 6.65 10.37 -18.18
N SER A 111 5.68 10.15 -19.07
CA SER A 111 4.50 9.35 -18.77
C SER A 111 4.74 7.87 -19.12
N ILE A 112 3.94 7.00 -18.52
CA ILE A 112 3.94 5.56 -18.77
C ILE A 112 2.55 5.08 -19.18
N VAL A 113 2.54 4.07 -20.06
CA VAL A 113 1.32 3.38 -20.51
C VAL A 113 0.60 2.70 -19.32
N GLY A 114 -0.73 2.67 -19.38
CA GLY A 114 -1.55 2.00 -18.38
C GLY A 114 -1.38 0.48 -18.39
N GLU A 115 -1.02 -0.11 -17.25
CA GLU A 115 -0.87 -1.56 -17.06
C GLU A 115 -1.92 -2.08 -16.06
N PHE A 116 -3.09 -2.46 -16.58
CA PHE A 116 -4.24 -2.88 -15.76
C PHE A 116 -4.26 -4.40 -15.56
N SER A 117 -4.61 -4.84 -14.35
CA SER A 117 -4.61 -6.26 -13.98
C SER A 117 -5.81 -6.65 -13.13
N THR A 118 -5.92 -7.94 -12.81
CA THR A 118 -6.94 -8.49 -11.90
C THR A 118 -6.55 -8.42 -10.42
N VAL A 119 -5.34 -7.92 -10.11
CA VAL A 119 -4.87 -7.75 -8.74
C VAL A 119 -5.74 -6.72 -8.02
N LYS A 120 -6.11 -7.04 -6.77
CA LYS A 120 -7.09 -6.28 -5.99
C LYS A 120 -6.45 -5.14 -5.23
N HIS A 121 -7.12 -3.99 -5.19
CA HIS A 121 -6.71 -2.84 -4.37
C HIS A 121 -7.12 -3.06 -2.92
N VAL A 122 -6.25 -3.75 -2.17
CA VAL A 122 -6.39 -3.97 -0.73
C VAL A 122 -5.26 -3.28 0.03
N ARG A 123 -5.38 -3.16 1.35
CA ARG A 123 -4.37 -2.50 2.20
C ARG A 123 -2.95 -3.00 1.89
N GLY A 124 -2.03 -2.06 1.72
CA GLY A 124 -0.61 -2.29 1.45
C GLY A 124 -0.26 -2.40 -0.05
N ILE A 125 -1.24 -2.46 -0.96
CA ILE A 125 -0.98 -2.44 -2.40
C ILE A 125 -0.49 -1.05 -2.84
N LEU A 126 0.41 -1.03 -3.82
CA LEU A 126 0.85 0.18 -4.50
C LEU A 126 0.08 0.34 -5.82
N SER A 127 -0.51 1.51 -6.02
CA SER A 127 -1.34 1.85 -7.19
C SER A 127 -0.90 3.18 -7.80
N MET A 128 -0.71 3.24 -9.11
CA MET A 128 -0.34 4.49 -9.79
C MET A 128 -1.43 5.56 -9.71
N GLY A 129 -1.03 6.80 -9.49
CA GLY A 129 -1.85 7.97 -9.76
C GLY A 129 -1.74 8.36 -11.24
N ARG A 130 -2.82 8.90 -11.81
CA ARG A 130 -2.89 9.37 -13.20
C ARG A 130 -3.95 10.44 -13.38
N TYR A 131 -3.93 11.13 -14.52
CA TYR A 131 -5.03 11.96 -14.97
C TYR A 131 -6.11 11.10 -15.67
N SER A 132 -7.06 11.75 -16.37
CA SER A 132 -8.16 11.05 -17.05
C SER A 132 -7.69 10.05 -18.10
N ASP A 133 -6.60 10.40 -18.80
CA ASP A 133 -5.97 9.53 -19.79
C ASP A 133 -5.32 8.31 -19.09
N PRO A 134 -5.67 7.07 -19.47
CA PRO A 134 -5.04 5.84 -18.96
C PRO A 134 -3.51 5.83 -19.03
N ASP A 135 -2.91 6.50 -20.02
CA ASP A 135 -1.46 6.50 -20.31
C ASP A 135 -0.74 7.76 -19.79
N SER A 136 -1.34 8.44 -18.82
CA SER A 136 -0.83 9.69 -18.23
C SER A 136 -0.17 9.54 -16.86
N ALA A 137 -0.04 8.32 -16.35
CA ALA A 137 0.70 8.10 -15.11
C ALA A 137 2.16 8.52 -15.28
N SER A 138 2.73 9.14 -14.26
CA SER A 138 4.15 9.55 -14.22
C SER A 138 4.81 8.93 -12.99
N SER A 139 4.84 9.66 -11.88
CA SER A 139 5.61 9.32 -10.68
C SER A 139 4.83 9.38 -9.36
N SER A 140 3.63 9.96 -9.36
CA SER A 140 2.72 9.92 -8.21
C SER A 140 2.08 8.55 -8.09
N PHE A 141 2.11 7.97 -6.90
CA PHE A 141 1.44 6.70 -6.60
C PHE A 141 0.89 6.68 -5.18
N SER A 142 -0.08 5.79 -4.95
CA SER A 142 -0.73 5.58 -3.66
C SER A 142 -0.31 4.26 -3.05
N ILE A 143 -0.19 4.24 -1.73
CA ILE A 143 -0.23 3.04 -0.89
C ILE A 143 -1.64 2.92 -0.33
N LEU A 144 -2.29 1.78 -0.56
CA LEU A 144 -3.65 1.54 -0.09
C LEU A 144 -3.66 1.37 1.43
N LEU A 145 -4.56 2.09 2.11
CA LEU A 145 -4.76 2.03 3.57
C LEU A 145 -5.98 1.17 3.95
N GLY A 146 -6.79 0.80 2.97
CA GLY A 146 -7.94 -0.10 3.10
C GLY A 146 -8.35 -0.65 1.72
N ASP A 147 -9.50 -1.32 1.67
CA ASP A 147 -10.00 -1.93 0.44
C ASP A 147 -10.66 -0.88 -0.47
N ALA A 148 -10.30 -0.90 -1.76
CA ALA A 148 -10.75 0.07 -2.75
C ALA A 148 -11.15 -0.61 -4.08
N PRO A 149 -12.19 -1.48 -4.09
CA PRO A 149 -12.58 -2.23 -5.30
C PRO A 149 -13.02 -1.33 -6.47
N HIS A 150 -13.36 -0.07 -6.22
CA HIS A 150 -13.68 0.91 -7.26
C HIS A 150 -12.46 1.31 -8.11
N LEU A 151 -11.24 0.99 -7.68
CA LEU A 151 -10.00 1.19 -8.46
C LEU A 151 -9.61 -0.03 -9.30
N ASP A 152 -10.19 -1.21 -9.02
CA ASP A 152 -9.85 -2.46 -9.69
C ASP A 152 -10.02 -2.36 -11.21
N GLY A 153 -8.99 -2.77 -11.95
CA GLY A 153 -8.98 -2.72 -13.42
C GLY A 153 -8.91 -1.30 -14.01
N GLN A 154 -8.84 -0.25 -13.19
CA GLN A 154 -8.80 1.16 -13.64
C GLN A 154 -7.49 1.89 -13.33
N TYR A 155 -6.71 1.35 -12.39
CA TYR A 155 -5.42 1.86 -11.97
C TYR A 155 -4.38 0.73 -11.93
N ALA A 156 -3.14 1.06 -12.30
CA ALA A 156 -2.07 0.08 -12.39
C ALA A 156 -1.57 -0.29 -10.98
N VAL A 157 -1.71 -1.58 -10.64
CA VAL A 157 -1.11 -2.17 -9.44
C VAL A 157 0.29 -2.65 -9.77
N PHE A 158 1.30 -2.17 -9.05
CA PHE A 158 2.70 -2.44 -9.42
C PHE A 158 3.57 -2.93 -8.25
N GLY A 159 3.03 -3.05 -7.05
CA GLY A 159 3.77 -3.53 -5.90
C GLY A 159 2.95 -3.67 -4.62
N ARG A 160 3.64 -4.02 -3.53
CA ARG A 160 3.06 -4.03 -2.18
C ARG A 160 4.08 -3.70 -1.11
N VAL A 161 3.59 -3.12 -0.01
CA VAL A 161 4.32 -2.94 1.24
C VAL A 161 4.69 -4.30 1.83
N THR A 162 5.94 -4.41 2.28
CA THR A 162 6.50 -5.58 2.96
C THR A 162 6.78 -5.31 4.43
N LYS A 163 7.08 -4.05 4.81
CA LYS A 163 7.25 -3.61 6.21
C LYS A 163 6.80 -2.15 6.39
N GLY A 164 6.48 -1.74 7.61
CA GLY A 164 6.09 -0.36 7.92
C GLY A 164 4.58 -0.11 7.95
N ASP A 165 3.76 -1.14 8.13
CA ASP A 165 2.31 -1.00 8.28
C ASP A 165 1.91 -0.24 9.56
N ASP A 166 2.76 -0.27 10.60
CA ASP A 166 2.64 0.61 11.76
C ASP A 166 2.91 2.08 11.42
N THR A 167 3.89 2.36 10.54
CA THR A 167 4.11 3.70 9.97
C THR A 167 2.86 4.18 9.25
N LEU A 168 2.27 3.36 8.36
CA LEU A 168 1.01 3.71 7.69
C LEU A 168 -0.11 4.05 8.68
N ARG A 169 -0.29 3.24 9.73
CA ARG A 169 -1.27 3.53 10.81
C ARG A 169 -0.97 4.82 11.56
N LYS A 170 0.30 5.22 11.71
CA LYS A 170 0.67 6.51 12.30
C LYS A 170 0.26 7.65 11.37
N LEU A 171 0.54 7.54 10.06
CA LEU A 171 0.15 8.56 9.07
C LEU A 171 -1.38 8.79 9.08
N GLU A 172 -2.18 7.72 9.18
CA GLU A 172 -3.65 7.78 9.26
C GLU A 172 -4.22 8.56 10.45
N ARG A 173 -3.39 8.84 11.47
CA ARG A 173 -3.80 9.55 12.70
C ARG A 173 -3.32 10.99 12.71
N LEU A 174 -2.53 11.40 11.72
CA LEU A 174 -2.02 12.76 11.65
C LEU A 174 -3.18 13.75 11.39
N PRO A 175 -3.11 14.97 11.92
CA PRO A 175 -4.06 16.02 11.59
C PRO A 175 -4.05 16.32 10.08
N THR A 176 -5.25 16.46 9.50
CA THR A 176 -5.44 16.75 8.08
C THR A 176 -6.45 17.86 7.88
N HIS A 177 -6.39 18.53 6.73
CA HIS A 177 -7.44 19.40 6.22
C HIS A 177 -7.91 18.90 4.85
N LYS A 178 -9.04 19.43 4.36
CA LYS A 178 -9.56 19.08 3.03
C LYS A 178 -9.36 20.23 2.05
N GLU A 179 -8.91 19.91 0.86
CA GLU A 179 -8.86 20.82 -0.30
C GLU A 179 -9.45 20.07 -1.51
N GLY A 180 -10.67 20.45 -1.91
CA GLY A 180 -11.43 19.70 -2.91
C GLY A 180 -11.65 18.24 -2.47
N ILE A 181 -11.20 17.30 -3.30
CA ILE A 181 -11.26 15.86 -3.02
C ILE A 181 -10.07 15.34 -2.20
N PHE A 182 -9.07 16.18 -1.94
CA PHE A 182 -7.85 15.77 -1.26
C PHE A 182 -7.96 15.95 0.24
N VAL A 183 -7.47 14.94 0.97
CA VAL A 183 -7.28 14.99 2.42
C VAL A 183 -5.79 15.17 2.66
N MET A 184 -5.39 16.40 2.97
CA MET A 184 -3.99 16.83 3.01
C MET A 184 -3.49 16.89 4.46
N PRO A 185 -2.34 16.25 4.78
CA PRO A 185 -1.69 16.43 6.08
C PRO A 185 -1.42 17.90 6.38
N ILE A 186 -1.62 18.31 7.65
CA ILE A 186 -1.23 19.66 8.09
C ILE A 186 0.29 19.78 8.13
N GLU A 187 0.97 18.73 8.62
CA GLU A 187 2.43 18.65 8.64
C GLU A 187 2.95 17.82 7.47
N ARG A 188 4.09 18.22 6.91
CA ARG A 188 4.71 17.51 5.79
C ARG A 188 5.21 16.14 6.25
N ILE A 189 4.67 15.09 5.63
CA ILE A 189 5.17 13.72 5.76
C ILE A 189 6.28 13.52 4.73
N GLU A 190 7.50 13.90 5.10
CA GLU A 190 8.64 13.97 4.19
C GLU A 190 9.34 12.63 4.04
N ILE A 191 9.67 12.27 2.80
CA ILE A 191 10.61 11.20 2.46
C ILE A 191 12.00 11.81 2.59
N LEU A 192 12.67 11.55 3.72
CA LEU A 192 14.00 12.08 4.01
C LEU A 192 15.03 11.52 3.04
N SER A 193 14.98 10.21 2.82
CA SER A 193 15.82 9.51 1.85
C SER A 193 15.19 8.20 1.39
N THR A 194 15.68 7.66 0.29
CA THR A 194 15.33 6.32 -0.19
C THR A 194 16.58 5.49 -0.43
N TYR A 195 16.52 4.22 -0.10
CA TYR A 195 17.51 3.22 -0.51
C TYR A 195 16.81 1.96 -1.03
N TYR A 196 17.57 1.11 -1.71
CA TYR A 196 17.07 -0.13 -2.24
C TYR A 196 18.12 -1.23 -2.10
N TYR A 197 17.65 -2.47 -2.05
CA TYR A 197 18.48 -3.66 -1.91
C TYR A 197 17.82 -4.87 -2.60
N ASP A 198 18.59 -5.93 -2.86
CA ASP A 198 18.07 -7.15 -3.47
C ASP A 198 18.16 -8.29 -2.46
N GLN A 199 17.01 -8.90 -2.14
CA GLN A 199 16.95 -9.99 -1.17
C GLN A 199 17.79 -11.22 -1.54
N ASN A 200 18.14 -11.41 -2.82
CA ASN A 200 18.91 -12.55 -3.27
C ASN A 200 20.43 -12.32 -3.23
N ASN A 201 20.88 -11.05 -3.10
CA ASN A 201 22.31 -10.71 -3.07
C ASN A 201 22.84 -10.41 -1.66
N ASP A 202 21.94 -10.24 -0.68
CA ASP A 202 22.27 -9.89 0.71
C ASP A 202 22.20 -11.08 1.68
N SER A 203 22.17 -12.32 1.16
CA SER A 203 22.19 -13.59 1.89
C SER A 203 23.38 -14.44 1.52
#